data_AF-A0AAE3NX42-F1
#
_entry.id   AF-A0AAE3NX42-F1
#
_cell.length_a   1.000
_cell.length_b   1.000
_cell.length_c   1.000
_cell.angle_alpha   90.00
_cell.angle_beta   90.00
_cell.angle_gamma   90.00
#
_symmetry.space_group_name_H-M   'P 1'
#
loop_
_entity.id
_entity.type
_entity.pdbx_description
1 polymer ?
#
loop_
_entity_poly.entity_id
_entity_poly.type
_entity_poly.pdbx_seq_one_letter_code
_entity_poly.pdbx_strand_id
1 'polypeptide(L)'
;MNVKIKNAIIVGLIPAILEGLLIHFADPTTGNWVLIQSILFWFSCGFVVYLIDIGLNKIISCILLTVLLNLPWYISLSIGSGKLEHLAPLFISSIIMGLVIGLVSKKLNKMNDKTTNR
;
A
#
# COMPACT_ATOMS: atom_id res chain seq x y z
N MET A 1 -16.98 14.39 -7.71
CA MET A 1 -16.21 13.49 -6.82
C MET A 1 -15.30 14.33 -5.94
N ASN A 2 -15.37 14.16 -4.62
CA ASN A 2 -14.58 14.94 -3.67
C ASN A 2 -13.07 14.79 -3.98
N VAL A 3 -12.30 15.88 -4.08
CA VAL A 3 -10.90 15.86 -4.56
C VAL A 3 -10.03 14.88 -3.76
N LYS A 4 -10.32 14.75 -2.46
CA LYS A 4 -9.71 13.76 -1.57
C LYS A 4 -9.94 12.31 -2.02
N ILE A 5 -11.14 11.95 -2.45
CA ILE A 5 -11.46 10.60 -2.92
C ILE A 5 -10.72 10.28 -4.22
N LYS A 6 -10.62 11.26 -5.14
CA LYS A 6 -9.82 11.10 -6.37
C LYS A 6 -8.37 10.78 -6.06
N ASN A 7 -7.77 11.53 -5.13
CA ASN A 7 -6.39 11.32 -4.73
C ASN A 7 -6.20 9.98 -4.00
N ALA A 8 -7.16 9.59 -3.17
CA ALA A 8 -7.15 8.29 -2.50
C ALA A 8 -7.13 7.12 -3.51
N ILE A 9 -7.95 7.22 -4.56
CA ILE A 9 -7.98 6.23 -5.65
C ILE A 9 -6.61 6.14 -6.33
N ILE A 10 -5.99 7.28 -6.68
CA ILE A 10 -4.67 7.31 -7.32
C ILE A 10 -3.60 6.67 -6.41
N VAL A 11 -3.64 6.99 -5.12
CA VAL A 11 -2.69 6.45 -4.13
C VAL A 11 -2.87 4.95 -3.93
N GLY A 12 -4.09 4.43 -4.01
CA GLY A 12 -4.36 2.98 -4.01
C GLY A 12 -3.96 2.28 -5.30
N LEU A 13 -4.14 2.92 -6.45
CA LEU A 13 -3.90 2.30 -7.75
C LEU A 13 -2.41 2.01 -8.01
N ILE A 14 -1.51 2.87 -7.52
CA ILE A 14 -0.06 2.72 -7.67
C ILE A 14 0.48 1.43 -7.01
N PRO A 15 0.29 1.18 -5.70
CA PRO A 15 0.76 -0.05 -5.06
C PRO A 15 0.04 -1.29 -5.61
N ALA A 16 -1.22 -1.17 -6.03
CA ALA A 16 -1.96 -2.27 -6.65
C ALA A 16 -1.35 -2.73 -7.99
N ILE A 17 -0.95 -1.78 -8.85
CA ILE A 17 -0.23 -2.08 -10.09
C ILE A 17 1.16 -2.65 -9.77
N LEU A 18 1.88 -2.04 -8.84
CA LEU A 18 3.22 -2.48 -8.48
C LEU A 18 3.21 -3.92 -7.95
N GLU A 19 2.23 -4.27 -7.12
CA GLU A 19 2.04 -5.64 -6.66
C GLU A 19 1.69 -6.59 -7.80
N GLY A 20 0.74 -6.22 -8.66
CA GLY A 20 0.37 -7.05 -9.81
C GLY A 20 1.57 -7.37 -10.70
N LEU A 21 2.45 -6.38 -10.92
CA LEU A 21 3.71 -6.56 -11.63
C LEU A 21 4.68 -7.45 -10.86
N LEU A 22 4.86 -7.23 -9.55
CA LEU A 22 5.74 -8.05 -8.71
C LEU A 22 5.34 -9.52 -8.75
N ILE A 23 4.06 -9.85 -8.57
CA ILE A 23 3.58 -11.24 -8.62
C ILE A 23 3.78 -11.82 -10.01
N HIS A 24 3.45 -11.07 -11.07
CA HIS A 24 3.59 -11.56 -12.45
C HIS A 24 5.04 -11.90 -12.81
N PHE A 25 6.02 -11.10 -12.37
CA PHE A 25 7.44 -11.34 -12.65
C PHE A 25 8.10 -12.33 -11.68
N ALA A 26 7.67 -12.36 -10.41
CA ALA A 26 8.27 -13.21 -9.39
C ALA A 26 7.77 -14.65 -9.46
N ASP A 27 6.48 -14.85 -9.73
CA ASP A 27 5.90 -16.18 -9.85
C ASP A 27 4.66 -16.17 -10.77
N PRO A 28 4.84 -16.43 -12.09
CA PRO A 28 3.73 -16.47 -13.04
C PRO A 28 2.78 -17.67 -12.83
N THR A 29 3.13 -18.61 -11.95
CA THR A 29 2.28 -19.76 -11.59
C THR A 29 1.33 -19.44 -10.42
N THR A 30 1.44 -18.25 -9.84
CA THR A 30 0.54 -17.77 -8.79
C THR A 30 -0.91 -17.83 -9.25
N GLY A 31 -1.77 -18.50 -8.48
CA GLY A 31 -3.18 -18.62 -8.81
C GLY A 31 -3.84 -17.25 -8.96
N ASN A 32 -4.64 -17.07 -10.02
CA ASN A 32 -5.33 -15.81 -10.33
C ASN A 32 -6.11 -15.24 -9.14
N TRP A 33 -6.64 -16.10 -8.26
CA TRP A 33 -7.33 -15.70 -7.05
C TRP A 33 -6.44 -14.97 -6.04
N VAL A 34 -5.20 -15.42 -5.83
CA VAL A 34 -4.23 -14.77 -4.94
C VAL A 34 -3.81 -13.43 -5.51
N LEU A 35 -3.62 -13.36 -6.84
CA LEU A 35 -3.29 -12.12 -7.54
C LEU A 35 -4.39 -11.06 -7.38
N ILE A 36 -5.66 -11.43 -7.58
CA ILE A 36 -6.79 -10.50 -7.37
C ILE A 36 -6.87 -10.05 -5.92
N GLN A 37 -6.73 -10.97 -4.95
CA GLN A 37 -6.76 -10.63 -3.53
C GLN A 37 -5.62 -9.68 -3.14
N SER A 38 -4.40 -9.90 -3.64
CA SER A 38 -3.26 -9.05 -3.32
C SER A 38 -3.42 -7.65 -3.94
N ILE A 39 -3.80 -7.56 -5.22
CA ILE A 39 -4.06 -6.27 -5.89
C ILE A 39 -5.15 -5.48 -5.16
N LEU A 40 -6.25 -6.13 -4.78
CA LEU A 40 -7.35 -5.49 -4.07
C LEU A 40 -6.94 -5.05 -2.66
N PHE A 41 -6.14 -5.85 -1.98
CA PHE A 41 -5.59 -5.52 -0.68
C PHE A 41 -4.70 -4.27 -0.76
N TRP A 42 -3.74 -4.24 -1.68
CA TRP A 42 -2.83 -3.10 -1.86
C TRP A 42 -3.55 -1.84 -2.31
N PHE A 43 -4.57 -1.97 -3.16
CA PHE A 43 -5.46 -0.87 -3.51
C PHE A 43 -6.16 -0.30 -2.27
N SER A 44 -6.78 -1.18 -1.48
CA SER A 44 -7.50 -0.81 -0.26
C SER A 44 -6.56 -0.20 0.78
N CYS A 45 -5.35 -0.74 0.90
CA CYS A 45 -4.31 -0.23 1.79
C CYS A 45 -3.95 1.21 1.42
N GLY A 46 -3.56 1.48 0.17
CA GLY A 46 -3.24 2.85 -0.26
C GLY A 46 -4.42 3.82 -0.14
N PHE A 47 -5.64 3.34 -0.40
CA PHE A 47 -6.87 4.14 -0.25
C PHE A 47 -7.12 4.55 1.21
N VAL A 48 -7.13 3.58 2.13
CA VAL A 48 -7.39 3.79 3.57
C VAL A 48 -6.28 4.64 4.18
N VAL A 49 -5.01 4.31 3.89
CA VAL A 49 -3.84 5.02 4.41
C VAL A 49 -3.81 6.48 3.96
N TYR A 50 -4.29 6.78 2.74
CA TYR A 50 -4.39 8.17 2.29
C TYR A 50 -5.46 8.95 3.06
N LEU A 51 -6.61 8.33 3.33
CA LEU A 51 -7.75 8.98 3.98
C LEU A 51 -7.56 9.17 5.48
N ILE A 52 -6.86 8.24 6.14
CA ILE A 52 -6.55 8.36 7.55
C ILE A 52 -5.48 9.44 7.76
N ASP A 53 -5.73 10.31 8.74
CA ASP A 53 -4.76 11.24 9.27
C ASP A 53 -4.60 10.98 10.77
N ILE A 54 -3.37 10.68 11.19
CA ILE A 54 -3.03 10.34 12.58
C ILE A 54 -2.27 11.51 13.24
N GLY A 55 -2.16 12.67 12.57
CA GLY A 55 -1.43 13.84 13.11
C GLY A 55 0.08 13.66 13.16
N LEU A 56 0.62 12.54 12.64
CA LEU A 56 2.04 12.29 12.44
C LEU A 56 2.48 12.71 11.03
N ASN A 57 3.80 12.77 10.79
CA ASN A 57 4.35 12.99 9.46
C ASN A 57 3.76 11.98 8.45
N LYS A 58 3.16 12.47 7.36
CA LYS A 58 2.39 11.66 6.41
C LYS A 58 3.14 10.41 5.94
N ILE A 59 4.45 10.49 5.70
CA ILE A 59 5.25 9.32 5.28
C ILE A 59 5.31 8.27 6.39
N ILE A 60 5.57 8.68 7.64
CA ILE A 60 5.65 7.78 8.79
C ILE A 60 4.28 7.15 9.05
N SER A 61 3.21 7.95 9.02
CA SER A 61 1.83 7.46 9.14
C SER A 61 1.53 6.41 8.09
N CYS A 62 1.96 6.64 6.84
CA CYS A 62 1.73 5.70 5.75
C CYS A 62 2.49 4.39 5.95
N ILE A 63 3.77 4.46 6.31
CA ILE A 63 4.57 3.26 6.59
C ILE A 63 3.96 2.46 7.74
N LEU A 64 3.64 3.13 8.85
CA LEU A 64 3.10 2.49 10.05
C LEU A 64 1.74 1.82 9.78
N LEU A 65 0.82 2.55 9.13
CA LEU A 65 -0.48 2.01 8.76
C LEU A 65 -0.37 0.87 7.75
N THR A 66 0.55 0.96 6.79
CA THR A 66 0.76 -0.09 5.80
C THR A 66 1.25 -1.37 6.47
N VAL A 67 2.24 -1.26 7.37
CA VAL A 67 2.74 -2.39 8.15
C VAL A 67 1.65 -2.99 9.03
N LEU A 68 0.82 -2.15 9.66
CA LEU A 68 -0.29 -2.59 10.50
C LEU A 68 -1.37 -3.32 9.69
N LEU A 69 -1.75 -2.77 8.53
CA LEU A 69 -2.74 -3.38 7.64
C LEU A 69 -2.23 -4.69 7.03
N ASN A 70 -0.91 -4.86 6.90
CA ASN A 70 -0.31 -6.08 6.36
C ASN A 70 -0.12 -7.20 7.40
N LEU A 71 -0.50 -6.98 8.66
CA LEU A 71 -0.46 -8.01 9.72
C LEU A 71 -1.17 -9.32 9.35
N PRO A 72 -2.39 -9.32 8.77
CA PRO A 72 -3.06 -10.56 8.38
C PRO A 72 -2.23 -11.39 7.39
N TRP A 73 -1.52 -10.72 6.47
CA TRP A 73 -0.62 -11.39 5.52
C TRP A 73 0.63 -11.94 6.18
N TYR A 74 1.21 -11.23 7.16
CA TYR A 74 2.34 -11.77 7.94
C TYR A 74 1.94 -13.06 8.67
N ILE A 75 0.75 -13.06 9.27
CA ILE A 75 0.22 -14.23 9.97
C ILE A 75 -0.05 -15.35 8.96
N SER A 76 -0.76 -15.08 7.87
CA SER A 76 -1.14 -16.11 6.90
C SER A 76 0.05 -16.71 6.16
N LEU A 77 1.00 -15.88 5.71
CA LEU A 77 2.09 -16.30 4.82
C LEU A 77 3.35 -16.73 5.54
N SER A 78 3.52 -16.37 6.81
CA SER A 78 4.71 -16.74 7.59
C SER A 78 4.40 -17.63 8.78
N ILE A 79 3.49 -17.22 9.66
CA ILE A 79 3.16 -18.00 10.87
C ILE A 79 2.31 -19.22 10.50
N GLY A 80 1.24 -19.04 9.73
CA GLY A 80 0.31 -20.09 9.32
C GLY A 80 0.91 -21.09 8.34
N SER A 81 1.94 -20.69 7.59
CA SER A 81 2.68 -21.55 6.66
C SER A 81 3.90 -22.23 7.31
N GLY A 82 4.24 -21.87 8.55
CA GLY A 82 5.43 -22.33 9.27
C GLY A 82 6.76 -21.79 8.71
N LYS A 83 6.73 -20.86 7.76
CA LYS A 83 7.92 -20.30 7.09
C LYS A 83 8.23 -18.90 7.63
N LEU A 84 8.89 -18.86 8.79
CA LEU A 84 9.34 -17.61 9.42
C LEU A 84 10.33 -16.82 8.54
N GLU A 85 11.00 -17.48 7.61
CA GLU A 85 11.93 -16.89 6.65
C GLU A 85 11.26 -15.86 5.72
N HIS A 86 9.94 -15.98 5.49
CA HIS A 86 9.19 -15.04 4.67
C HIS A 86 8.79 -13.75 5.39
N LEU A 87 8.88 -13.68 6.73
CA LEU A 87 8.53 -12.47 7.50
C LEU A 87 9.43 -11.29 7.12
N ALA A 88 10.74 -11.50 7.01
CA ALA A 88 11.69 -10.44 6.68
C ALA A 88 11.38 -9.78 5.32
N PRO A 89 11.26 -10.53 4.20
CA PRO A 89 10.90 -9.92 2.91
C PRO A 89 9.49 -9.31 2.90
N LEU A 90 8.51 -9.90 3.60
CA LEU A 90 7.16 -9.32 3.74
C LEU A 90 7.19 -7.96 4.45
N PHE A 91 7.95 -7.87 5.54
CA PHE A 91 8.09 -6.64 6.31
C PHE A 91 8.81 -5.55 5.50
N ILE A 92 9.90 -5.92 4.82
CA ILE A 92 10.64 -5.01 3.92
C ILE A 92 9.73 -4.51 2.79
N SER A 93 8.98 -5.41 2.14
CA SER A 93 8.02 -5.04 1.08
C SER A 93 6.99 -4.04 1.60
N SER A 94 6.48 -4.23 2.82
CA SER A 94 5.49 -3.34 3.43
C SER A 94 6.03 -1.94 3.71
N ILE A 95 7.28 -1.85 4.13
CA ILE A 95 7.96 -0.56 4.30
C ILE A 95 8.12 0.14 2.95
N ILE A 96 8.55 -0.59 1.92
CA ILE A 96 8.74 -0.04 0.56
C ILE A 96 7.41 0.48 0.01
N MET A 97 6.36 -0.34 0.05
CA MET A 97 5.02 0.04 -0.40
C MET A 97 4.46 1.20 0.41
N GLY A 98 4.61 1.19 1.74
CA GLY A 98 4.19 2.28 2.62
C GLY A 98 4.93 3.59 2.33
N LEU A 99 6.21 3.51 1.95
CA LEU A 99 7.01 4.66 1.52
C LEU A 99 6.53 5.19 0.17
N VAL A 100 6.24 4.34 -0.81
CA VAL A 100 5.64 4.74 -2.09
C VAL A 100 4.31 5.45 -1.87
N ILE A 101 3.41 4.86 -1.09
CA ILE A 101 2.12 5.46 -0.70
C ILE A 101 2.34 6.81 -0.04
N GLY A 102 3.28 6.91 0.89
CA GLY A 102 3.62 8.16 1.60
C GLY A 102 4.14 9.26 0.68
N LEU A 103 5.04 8.92 -0.26
CA LEU A 103 5.60 9.88 -1.23
C LEU A 103 4.53 10.39 -2.19
N VAL A 104 3.71 9.49 -2.75
CA VAL A 104 2.59 9.85 -3.63
C VAL A 104 1.60 10.74 -2.89
N SER A 105 1.22 10.36 -1.67
CA SER A 105 0.32 11.13 -0.80
C SER A 105 0.84 12.54 -0.56
N LYS A 106 2.12 12.67 -0.20
CA LYS A 106 2.77 13.96 0.03
C LYS A 106 2.79 14.83 -1.24
N LYS A 107 3.08 14.23 -2.39
CA LYS A 107 3.11 14.93 -3.68
C LYS A 107 1.73 15.44 -4.08
N LEU A 108 0.69 14.60 -3.95
CA LEU A 108 -0.69 14.98 -4.27
C LEU A 108 -1.22 16.08 -3.35
N ASN A 109 -0.95 15.99 -2.04
CA ASN A 109 -1.36 17.02 -1.10
C ASN A 109 -0.69 18.37 -1.41
N LYS A 110 0.62 18.36 -1.74
CA LYS A 110 1.35 19.58 -2.13
C LYS A 110 0.83 20.21 -3.42
N MET A 111 0.40 19.40 -4.41
CA MET A 111 -0.19 19.91 -5.65
C MET A 111 -1.57 20.51 -5.41
N ASN A 112 -2.39 19.89 -4.57
CA ASN A 112 -3.70 20.41 -4.22
C ASN A 112 -3.59 21.78 -3.53
N ASP A 113 -2.65 21.93 -2.60
CA ASP A 113 -2.43 23.17 -1.85
C ASP A 113 -1.99 24.36 -2.73
N LYS A 114 -1.22 24.08 -3.80
CA LYS A 114 -0.86 25.08 -4.83
C LYS A 114 -2.02 25.49 -5.72
N THR A 115 -3.03 24.64 -5.86
CA THR A 115 -4.18 24.89 -6.76
C THR A 115 -5.26 25.69 -6.04
N THR A 116 -5.36 25.59 -4.71
CA THR A 116 -6.28 26.39 -3.89
C THR A 116 -5.76 27.82 -3.63
N ASN A 117 -4.44 28.05 -3.67
CA ASN A 117 -3.81 29.36 -3.47
C ASN A 117 -3.58 30.15 -4.78
N ARG A 118 -4.24 29.77 -5.87
CA ARG A 118 -4.27 30.51 -7.15
C ARG A 118 -5.71 30.81 -7.51
#